data_AF-A0A7W2F751-F1
#
_entry.id   AF-A0A7W2F751-F1
#
_cell.length_a   1.000
_cell.length_b   1.000
_cell.length_c   1.000
_cell.angle_alpha   90.00
_cell.angle_beta   90.00
_cell.angle_gamma   90.00
#
_symmetry.space_group_name_H-M   'P 1'
#
loop_
_entity.id
_entity.type
_entity.pdbx_description
1 polymer ?
#
loop_
_entity_poly.entity_id
_entity_poly.type
_entity_poly.pdbx_seq_one_letter_code
_entity_poly.pdbx_strand_id
1 'polypeptide(L)'
;MKNATPALNSLRTTLALAMTTRRAQLGWSQRHLAKLAGVRGAYIGGVEAGSINVSLTNFERIRSALWPSTIGVSVKSFLARRLLEARAKVSQERLAELAHVSISLIVAIEGGRSNTSLDQIEALALSLDADPAAWLGLDPASLQTNAHESDTTQSEAPKLPLRQAVAEDLRKLRQFYAMNQSQLAEKLGQTKGHISQIENAKANFSLVTLERYVNAVMGKAEGPEASYALQLGNELRHKRRDLKLNQEQVAALSGLTESFIGRLERGSAAASMDQLEKLTTALELDGYELLARLYPRVTSDGAPKKLKLREAIQSLMNG
;
A
#
# COMPACT_ATOMS: atom_id res chain seq x y z
N MET A 1 43.42 -13.37 24.82
CA MET A 1 42.29 -14.31 24.64
C MET A 1 41.34 -13.65 23.66
N LYS A 2 41.08 -14.31 22.52
CA LYS A 2 40.29 -13.76 21.41
C LYS A 2 38.82 -13.74 21.82
N ASN A 3 38.22 -12.55 21.89
CA ASN A 3 36.77 -12.41 22.01
C ASN A 3 36.13 -12.98 20.75
N ALA A 4 35.31 -14.00 20.93
CA ALA A 4 34.49 -14.56 19.87
C ALA A 4 33.46 -13.50 19.45
N THR A 5 33.60 -13.01 18.22
CA THR A 5 32.57 -12.24 17.50
C THR A 5 31.27 -13.06 17.51
N PRO A 6 30.11 -12.49 17.88
CA PRO A 6 28.86 -13.23 17.81
C PRO A 6 28.59 -13.60 16.35
N ALA A 7 28.16 -14.83 16.10
CA ALA A 7 27.82 -15.33 14.78
C ALA A 7 26.92 -14.32 14.04
N LEU A 8 27.24 -14.06 12.77
CA LEU A 8 26.42 -13.26 11.85
C LEU A 8 24.93 -13.59 12.05
N ASN A 9 24.15 -12.63 12.58
CA ASN A 9 22.75 -12.81 12.91
C ASN A 9 21.96 -13.12 11.63
N SER A 10 21.61 -14.39 11.41
CA SER A 10 20.81 -14.77 10.26
C SER A 10 19.42 -14.14 10.33
N LEU A 11 18.77 -13.90 9.19
CA LEU A 11 17.44 -13.33 9.09
C LEU A 11 16.40 -14.12 9.92
N ARG A 12 16.58 -15.44 10.02
CA ARG A 12 15.78 -16.31 10.90
C ARG A 12 15.94 -15.95 12.37
N THR A 13 17.18 -15.73 12.80
CA THR A 13 17.51 -15.38 14.19
C THR A 13 16.98 -13.99 14.54
N THR A 14 17.09 -13.04 13.61
CA THR A 14 16.51 -11.70 13.74
C THR A 14 14.98 -11.76 13.87
N LEU A 15 14.32 -12.55 13.04
CA LEU A 15 12.87 -12.77 13.16
C LEU A 15 12.50 -13.42 14.49
N ALA A 16 13.20 -14.47 14.88
CA ALA A 16 12.95 -15.21 16.12
C ALA A 16 13.05 -14.28 17.34
N LEU A 17 14.07 -13.42 17.39
CA LEU A 17 14.26 -12.44 18.45
C LEU A 17 13.14 -11.39 18.44
N ALA A 18 12.81 -10.83 17.27
CA ALA A 18 11.75 -9.84 17.13
C ALA A 18 10.39 -10.40 17.57
N MET A 19 10.06 -11.62 17.17
CA MET A 19 8.84 -12.32 17.57
C MET A 19 8.79 -12.57 19.08
N THR A 20 9.86 -13.14 19.64
CA THR A 20 9.92 -13.48 21.07
C THR A 20 9.79 -12.23 21.94
N THR A 21 10.51 -11.17 21.57
CA THR A 21 10.49 -9.87 22.26
C THR A 21 9.09 -9.26 22.21
N ARG A 22 8.49 -9.19 21.03
CA ARG A 22 7.15 -8.60 20.87
C ARG A 22 6.08 -9.41 21.59
N ARG A 23 6.17 -10.75 21.51
CA ARG A 23 5.23 -11.64 22.18
C ARG A 23 5.30 -11.50 23.71
N ALA A 24 6.52 -11.34 24.26
CA ALA A 24 6.73 -11.10 25.69
C ALA A 24 6.13 -9.75 26.14
N GLN A 25 6.34 -8.68 25.36
CA GLN A 25 5.73 -7.37 25.62
C GLN A 25 4.20 -7.41 25.65
N LEU A 26 3.60 -8.23 24.79
CA LEU A 26 2.14 -8.41 24.73
C LEU A 26 1.61 -9.41 25.78
N GLY A 27 2.48 -10.08 26.54
CA GLY A 27 2.09 -11.13 27.49
C GLY A 27 1.50 -12.38 26.82
N TRP A 28 1.83 -12.63 25.55
CA TRP A 28 1.22 -13.70 24.76
C TRP A 28 1.98 -15.02 24.90
N SER A 29 1.27 -16.15 24.86
CA SER A 29 1.89 -17.47 24.71
C SER A 29 2.11 -17.80 23.22
N GLN A 30 3.02 -18.74 22.92
CA GLN A 30 3.22 -19.23 21.54
C GLN A 30 1.91 -19.75 20.92
N ARG A 31 1.07 -20.41 21.73
CA ARG A 31 -0.26 -20.91 21.31
C ARG A 31 -1.22 -19.78 20.98
N HIS A 32 -1.16 -18.68 21.72
CA HIS A 32 -1.99 -17.50 21.45
C HIS A 32 -1.61 -16.85 20.12
N LEU A 33 -0.31 -16.61 19.89
CA LEU A 33 0.18 -16.08 18.62
C LEU A 33 -0.15 -17.01 17.44
N ALA A 34 0.03 -18.33 17.61
CA ALA A 34 -0.29 -19.30 16.58
C ALA A 34 -1.77 -19.24 16.16
N LYS A 35 -2.68 -19.08 17.14
CA LYS A 35 -4.11 -18.92 16.89
C LYS A 35 -4.42 -17.64 16.11
N LEU A 36 -3.84 -16.51 16.49
CA LEU A 36 -4.05 -15.22 15.81
C LEU A 36 -3.48 -15.21 14.38
N ALA A 37 -2.30 -15.79 14.20
CA ALA A 37 -1.65 -15.90 12.89
C ALA A 37 -2.24 -17.02 12.00
N GLY A 38 -3.16 -17.84 12.51
CA GLY A 38 -3.74 -18.96 11.76
C GLY A 38 -2.71 -20.03 11.38
N VAL A 39 -1.74 -20.30 12.26
CA VAL A 39 -0.69 -21.33 12.09
C VAL A 39 -0.76 -22.37 13.22
N ARG A 40 -0.10 -23.52 13.05
CA ARG A 40 -0.05 -24.57 14.09
C ARG A 40 0.77 -24.12 15.29
N GLY A 41 0.38 -24.51 16.51
CA GLY A 41 1.08 -24.12 17.74
C GLY A 41 2.59 -24.44 17.75
N ALA A 42 2.96 -25.66 17.33
CA ALA A 42 4.36 -26.08 17.23
C ALA A 42 5.17 -25.30 16.18
N TYR A 43 4.51 -24.66 15.21
CA TYR A 43 5.17 -23.86 14.19
C TYR A 43 5.84 -22.63 14.79
N ILE A 44 5.13 -21.90 15.68
CA ILE A 44 5.70 -20.71 16.34
C ILE A 44 6.91 -21.07 17.18
N GLY A 45 6.87 -22.18 17.91
CA GLY A 45 8.02 -22.64 18.71
C GLY A 45 9.26 -22.92 17.86
N GLY A 46 9.09 -23.56 16.69
CA GLY A 46 10.22 -23.80 15.78
C GLY A 46 10.72 -22.53 15.08
N VAL A 47 9.85 -21.53 14.86
CA VAL A 47 10.28 -20.21 14.34
C VAL A 47 11.06 -19.44 15.40
N GLU A 48 10.57 -19.36 16.64
CA GLU A 48 11.28 -18.70 17.76
C GLU A 48 12.59 -19.40 18.13
N ALA A 49 12.72 -20.70 17.85
CA ALA A 49 13.98 -21.43 17.98
C ALA A 49 14.94 -21.26 16.78
N GLY A 50 14.52 -20.57 15.71
CA GLY A 50 15.29 -20.42 14.47
C GLY A 50 15.43 -21.71 13.64
N SER A 51 14.80 -22.81 14.05
CA SER A 51 14.93 -24.13 13.43
C SER A 51 14.04 -24.30 12.19
N ILE A 52 13.03 -23.45 12.03
CA ILE A 52 12.11 -23.47 10.89
C ILE A 52 12.42 -22.32 9.92
N ASN A 53 12.53 -22.65 8.63
CA ASN A 53 12.51 -21.65 7.56
C ASN A 53 11.06 -21.19 7.30
N VAL A 54 10.83 -19.88 7.39
CA VAL A 54 9.49 -19.31 7.26
C VAL A 54 9.25 -18.89 5.81
N SER A 55 8.10 -19.28 5.25
CA SER A 55 7.68 -18.76 3.95
C SER A 55 7.13 -17.34 4.12
N LEU A 56 7.25 -16.51 3.09
CA LEU A 56 6.79 -15.12 3.11
C LEU A 56 5.32 -14.96 3.53
N THR A 57 4.45 -15.87 3.11
CA THR A 57 3.02 -15.89 3.51
C THR A 57 2.82 -16.15 5.00
N ASN A 58 3.59 -17.07 5.60
CA ASN A 58 3.50 -17.32 7.05
C ASN A 58 4.14 -16.18 7.83
N PHE A 59 5.22 -15.59 7.31
CA PHE A 59 5.79 -14.37 7.84
C PHE A 59 4.76 -13.23 7.86
N GLU A 60 4.05 -12.99 6.75
CA GLU A 60 2.97 -12.00 6.66
C GLU A 60 1.89 -12.22 7.72
N ARG A 61 1.43 -13.45 7.90
CA ARG A 61 0.42 -13.79 8.92
C ARG A 61 0.91 -13.51 10.33
N ILE A 62 2.13 -13.91 10.65
CA ILE A 62 2.75 -13.67 11.96
C ILE A 62 2.96 -12.16 12.18
N ARG A 63 3.46 -11.45 11.16
CA ARG A 63 3.69 -10.01 11.20
C ARG A 63 2.41 -9.23 11.47
N SER A 64 1.34 -9.56 10.75
CA SER A 64 0.02 -8.92 10.92
C SER A 64 -0.57 -9.18 12.30
N ALA A 65 -0.30 -10.33 12.91
CA ALA A 65 -0.75 -10.63 14.27
C ALA A 65 0.04 -9.85 15.34
N LEU A 66 1.36 -9.67 15.17
CA LEU A 66 2.24 -9.02 16.15
C LEU A 66 2.30 -7.48 16.00
N TRP A 67 2.14 -6.97 14.78
CA TRP A 67 2.28 -5.56 14.42
C TRP A 67 1.15 -5.08 13.49
N PRO A 68 -0.10 -5.04 13.98
CA PRO A 68 -1.27 -4.66 13.18
C PRO A 68 -1.26 -3.19 12.71
N SER A 69 -0.42 -2.31 13.24
CA SER A 69 -0.26 -0.94 12.71
C SER A 69 0.47 -0.87 11.36
N THR A 70 1.13 -1.95 10.93
CA THR A 70 1.89 -2.01 9.65
C THR A 70 1.05 -2.47 8.44
N ILE A 71 -0.28 -2.46 8.56
CA ILE A 71 -1.24 -3.09 7.62
C ILE A 71 -1.30 -2.43 6.22
N GLY A 72 -0.63 -1.30 5.97
CA GLY A 72 -0.71 -0.60 4.69
C GLY A 72 -0.03 -1.30 3.50
N VAL A 73 1.03 -2.07 3.70
CA VAL A 73 1.85 -2.61 2.58
C VAL A 73 2.00 -4.14 2.69
N SER A 74 1.63 -4.85 1.63
CA SER A 74 1.90 -6.28 1.44
C SER A 74 3.40 -6.54 1.56
N VAL A 75 3.83 -7.53 2.36
CA VAL A 75 5.27 -7.82 2.53
C VAL A 75 5.86 -8.29 1.21
N LYS A 76 5.10 -9.06 0.41
CA LYS A 76 5.50 -9.39 -0.97
C LYS A 76 5.81 -8.14 -1.79
N SER A 77 4.97 -7.13 -1.70
CA SER A 77 5.15 -5.89 -2.47
C SER A 77 6.34 -5.08 -1.97
N PHE A 78 6.53 -5.03 -0.66
CA PHE A 78 7.69 -4.38 -0.05
C PHE A 78 9.01 -5.09 -0.41
N LEU A 79 9.06 -6.42 -0.30
CA LEU A 79 10.21 -7.24 -0.68
C LEU A 79 10.54 -7.09 -2.17
N ALA A 80 9.54 -7.21 -3.05
CA ALA A 80 9.71 -7.08 -4.49
C ALA A 80 10.37 -5.74 -4.85
N ARG A 81 9.92 -4.66 -4.20
CA ARG A 81 10.49 -3.33 -4.39
C ARG A 81 11.92 -3.23 -3.88
N ARG A 82 12.19 -3.67 -2.65
CA ARG A 82 13.55 -3.65 -2.08
C ARG A 82 14.54 -4.43 -2.93
N LEU A 83 14.12 -5.58 -3.44
CA LEU A 83 14.91 -6.38 -4.37
C LEU A 83 15.20 -5.60 -5.67
N LEU A 84 14.17 -5.00 -6.30
CA LEU A 84 14.33 -4.19 -7.51
C LEU A 84 15.28 -3.00 -7.32
N GLU A 85 15.16 -2.29 -6.21
CA GLU A 85 16.01 -1.15 -5.85
C GLU A 85 17.46 -1.59 -5.63
N ALA A 86 17.67 -2.61 -4.81
CA ALA A 86 19.02 -3.09 -4.46
C ALA A 86 19.76 -3.65 -5.67
N ARG A 87 19.06 -4.33 -6.58
CA ARG A 87 19.68 -4.93 -7.77
C ARG A 87 19.80 -3.99 -8.97
N ALA A 88 19.54 -2.69 -8.82
CA ALA A 88 19.46 -1.76 -9.96
C ALA A 88 20.67 -1.78 -10.92
N LYS A 89 21.85 -2.21 -10.44
CA LYS A 89 23.10 -2.35 -11.22
C LYS A 89 23.50 -3.80 -11.53
N VAL A 90 22.68 -4.78 -11.15
CA VAL A 90 22.95 -6.22 -11.24
C VAL A 90 21.84 -6.88 -12.06
N SER A 91 22.22 -7.67 -13.07
CA SER A 91 21.23 -8.42 -13.86
C SER A 91 20.59 -9.54 -13.05
N GLN A 92 19.42 -10.02 -13.47
CA GLN A 92 18.74 -11.13 -12.78
C GLN A 92 19.57 -12.42 -12.88
N GLU A 93 20.25 -12.66 -14.01
CA GLU A 93 21.15 -13.79 -14.22
C GLU A 93 22.33 -13.72 -13.26
N ARG A 94 22.97 -12.54 -13.16
CA ARG A 94 24.11 -12.36 -12.27
C ARG A 94 23.72 -12.49 -10.81
N LEU A 95 22.57 -11.95 -10.42
CA LEU A 95 22.07 -12.09 -9.06
C LEU A 95 21.68 -13.55 -8.73
N ALA A 96 21.06 -14.26 -9.67
CA ALA A 96 20.75 -15.68 -9.53
C ALA A 96 22.02 -16.51 -9.27
N GLU A 97 23.08 -16.23 -10.03
CA GLU A 97 24.39 -16.85 -9.86
C GLU A 97 25.00 -16.53 -8.49
N LEU A 98 25.07 -15.25 -8.11
CA LEU A 98 25.66 -14.79 -6.84
C LEU A 98 24.92 -15.36 -5.62
N ALA A 99 23.59 -15.38 -5.65
CA ALA A 99 22.76 -15.85 -4.55
C ALA A 99 22.51 -17.37 -4.60
N HIS A 100 23.04 -18.08 -5.59
CA HIS A 100 22.80 -19.50 -5.83
C HIS A 100 21.30 -19.87 -5.85
N VAL A 101 20.48 -19.04 -6.49
CA VAL A 101 19.04 -19.26 -6.67
C VAL A 101 18.66 -19.31 -8.15
N SER A 102 17.46 -19.82 -8.45
CA SER A 102 16.98 -19.79 -9.83
C SER A 102 16.61 -18.36 -10.25
N ILE A 103 16.88 -18.01 -11.50
CA ILE A 103 16.42 -16.74 -12.08
C ILE A 103 14.88 -16.60 -11.99
N SER A 104 14.15 -17.72 -12.14
CA SER A 104 12.70 -17.75 -12.00
C SER A 104 12.23 -17.33 -10.60
N LEU A 105 13.01 -17.60 -9.55
CA LEU A 105 12.71 -17.13 -8.19
C LEU A 105 12.76 -15.60 -8.13
N ILE A 106 13.81 -15.00 -8.69
CA ILE A 106 14.00 -13.55 -8.74
C ILE A 106 12.85 -12.90 -9.51
N VAL A 107 12.54 -13.42 -10.71
CA VAL A 107 11.40 -12.96 -11.52
C VAL A 107 10.08 -13.07 -10.74
N ALA A 108 9.87 -14.16 -10.02
CA ALA A 108 8.65 -14.36 -9.23
C ALA A 108 8.58 -13.41 -8.03
N ILE A 109 9.70 -13.07 -7.38
CA ILE A 109 9.74 -12.11 -6.27
C ILE A 109 9.47 -10.70 -6.78
N GLU A 110 10.19 -10.24 -7.79
CA GLU A 110 10.00 -8.90 -8.37
C GLU A 110 8.62 -8.70 -8.95
N GLY A 111 8.07 -9.77 -9.53
CA GLY A 111 6.70 -9.82 -9.99
C GLY A 111 5.71 -10.18 -8.88
N GLY A 112 6.01 -9.97 -7.59
CA GLY A 112 5.09 -10.09 -6.45
C GLY A 112 4.37 -11.44 -6.26
N ARG A 113 4.75 -12.47 -7.00
CA ARG A 113 4.06 -13.77 -7.10
C ARG A 113 4.65 -14.82 -6.18
N SER A 114 5.88 -14.63 -5.70
CA SER A 114 6.60 -15.66 -4.96
C SER A 114 6.18 -15.80 -3.50
N ASN A 115 6.17 -17.03 -3.00
CA ASN A 115 6.14 -17.37 -1.57
C ASN A 115 7.53 -17.84 -1.13
N THR A 116 8.53 -16.98 -1.33
CA THR A 116 9.95 -17.25 -1.05
C THR A 116 10.20 -17.51 0.43
N SER A 117 11.25 -18.27 0.73
CA SER A 117 11.71 -18.54 2.10
C SER A 117 12.64 -17.46 2.64
N LEU A 118 12.80 -17.35 3.96
CA LEU A 118 13.71 -16.36 4.56
C LEU A 118 15.16 -16.54 4.11
N ASP A 119 15.64 -17.78 3.97
CA ASP A 119 17.00 -18.05 3.50
C ASP A 119 17.25 -17.51 2.10
N GLN A 120 16.28 -17.66 1.21
CA GLN A 120 16.40 -17.18 -0.16
C GLN A 120 16.37 -15.65 -0.20
N ILE A 121 15.59 -15.01 0.68
CA ILE A 121 15.59 -13.55 0.85
C ILE A 121 16.95 -13.08 1.38
N GLU A 122 17.48 -13.77 2.39
CA GLU A 122 18.80 -13.52 2.97
C GLU A 122 19.91 -13.68 1.95
N ALA A 123 19.94 -14.78 1.20
CA ALA A 123 20.92 -15.02 0.14
C ALA A 123 20.89 -13.90 -0.92
N LEU A 124 19.70 -13.46 -1.33
CA LEU A 124 19.53 -12.37 -2.30
C LEU A 124 20.00 -11.02 -1.75
N ALA A 125 19.64 -10.69 -0.51
CA ALA A 125 20.04 -9.44 0.13
C ALA A 125 21.55 -9.37 0.37
N LEU A 126 22.15 -10.43 0.92
CA LEU A 126 23.60 -10.51 1.15
C LEU A 126 24.40 -10.44 -0.16
N SER A 127 23.89 -11.05 -1.25
CA SER A 127 24.52 -10.97 -2.58
C SER A 127 24.53 -9.56 -3.19
N LEU A 128 23.68 -8.67 -2.66
CA LEU A 128 23.58 -7.28 -3.07
C LEU A 128 24.16 -6.32 -2.02
N ASP A 129 24.87 -6.83 -1.01
CA ASP A 129 25.40 -6.05 0.12
C ASP A 129 24.30 -5.23 0.83
N ALA A 130 23.10 -5.83 0.95
CA ALA A 130 21.94 -5.23 1.59
C ALA A 130 21.58 -5.97 2.88
N ASP A 131 20.98 -5.26 3.85
CA ASP A 131 20.47 -5.86 5.08
C ASP A 131 19.17 -6.66 4.81
N PRO A 132 19.17 -7.99 5.03
CA PRO A 132 17.98 -8.81 4.86
C PRO A 132 16.83 -8.44 5.80
N ALA A 133 17.12 -7.92 7.01
CA ALA A 133 16.08 -7.55 7.97
C ALA A 133 15.33 -6.29 7.52
N ALA A 134 16.05 -5.31 6.99
CA ALA A 134 15.47 -4.10 6.38
C ALA A 134 14.52 -4.43 5.22
N TRP A 135 14.77 -5.50 4.45
CA TRP A 135 13.90 -5.93 3.35
C TRP A 135 12.56 -6.50 3.81
N LEU A 136 12.43 -6.87 5.09
CA LEU A 136 11.19 -7.36 5.69
C LEU A 136 10.58 -6.37 6.69
N GLY A 137 11.18 -5.20 6.86
CA GLY A 137 10.76 -4.21 7.86
C GLY A 137 10.94 -4.72 9.29
N LEU A 138 11.98 -5.52 9.54
CA LEU A 138 12.33 -6.07 10.84
C LEU A 138 13.39 -5.24 11.59
N ASP A 139 13.48 -3.93 11.31
CA ASP A 139 14.47 -3.05 11.95
C ASP A 139 14.25 -3.01 13.48
N PRO A 140 15.23 -3.48 14.30
CA PRO A 140 15.14 -3.50 15.75
C PRO A 140 14.84 -2.13 16.38
N ALA A 141 15.27 -1.02 15.77
CA ALA A 141 15.00 0.33 16.27
C ALA A 141 13.53 0.72 16.04
N SER A 142 12.99 0.44 14.85
CA SER A 142 11.57 0.68 14.52
C SER A 142 10.58 -0.18 15.30
N LEU A 143 11.04 -1.30 15.87
CA LEU A 143 10.23 -2.22 16.68
C LEU A 143 10.15 -1.84 18.17
N GLN A 144 11.02 -0.94 18.64
CA GLN A 144 11.04 -0.43 20.01
C GLN A 144 10.27 0.88 20.19
N THR A 145 10.12 1.69 19.14
CA THR A 145 9.57 3.06 19.22
C THR A 145 8.07 3.16 19.47
N ASN A 146 7.31 2.06 19.50
CA ASN A 146 5.86 2.09 19.77
C ASN A 146 5.48 1.85 21.24
N ALA A 147 6.40 2.02 22.19
CA ALA A 147 6.12 1.88 23.62
C ALA A 147 6.23 3.17 24.44
N HIS A 148 6.76 4.27 23.89
CA HIS A 148 6.95 5.52 24.64
C HIS A 148 6.87 6.80 23.78
N GLU A 149 5.73 7.00 23.09
CA GLU A 149 5.31 8.35 22.72
C GLU A 149 3.86 8.56 23.17
N SER A 150 3.70 8.66 24.49
CA SER A 150 2.67 9.48 25.09
C SER A 150 3.24 10.88 25.26
N ASP A 151 2.59 11.81 24.56
CA ASP A 151 2.43 13.23 24.86
C ASP A 151 3.05 14.26 23.88
N THR A 152 2.11 15.02 23.32
CA THR A 152 2.19 16.32 22.63
C THR A 152 2.62 16.45 21.15
N THR A 153 1.58 16.74 20.34
CA THR A 153 1.52 17.67 19.19
C THR A 153 2.03 17.22 17.82
N GLN A 154 1.27 16.37 17.15
CA GLN A 154 0.26 16.75 16.16
C GLN A 154 -0.51 15.50 15.71
N SER A 155 -1.83 15.62 15.66
CA SER A 155 -2.79 14.56 15.40
C SER A 155 -2.61 13.93 14.01
N GLU A 156 -1.83 12.85 13.89
CA GLU A 156 -2.07 11.86 12.83
C GLU A 156 -3.26 10.99 13.24
N ALA A 157 -4.46 11.50 12.95
CA ALA A 157 -5.67 10.70 12.98
C ALA A 157 -5.47 9.44 12.13
N PRO A 158 -6.06 8.29 12.49
CA PRO A 158 -6.02 7.10 11.64
C PRO A 158 -6.48 7.49 10.23
N LYS A 159 -5.59 7.35 9.23
CA LYS A 159 -5.95 7.59 7.83
C LYS A 159 -7.12 6.67 7.49
N LEU A 160 -8.32 7.26 7.37
CA LEU A 160 -9.53 6.53 7.02
C LEU A 160 -9.29 5.79 5.70
N PRO A 161 -9.93 4.61 5.49
CA PRO A 161 -9.89 3.94 4.20
C PRO A 161 -10.28 4.90 3.08
N LEU A 162 -9.63 4.80 1.92
CA LEU A 162 -9.77 5.77 0.82
C LEU A 162 -11.25 6.03 0.48
N ARG A 163 -12.04 4.96 0.40
CA ARG A 163 -13.48 5.02 0.13
C ARG A 163 -14.23 5.89 1.14
N GLN A 164 -13.90 5.80 2.42
CA GLN A 164 -14.57 6.53 3.49
C GLN A 164 -14.23 8.02 3.44
N ALA A 165 -12.97 8.36 3.22
CA ALA A 165 -12.54 9.74 3.08
C ALA A 165 -13.21 10.44 1.87
N VAL A 166 -13.28 9.75 0.72
CA VAL A 166 -13.95 10.28 -0.47
C VAL A 166 -15.47 10.40 -0.28
N ALA A 167 -16.11 9.42 0.37
CA ALA A 167 -17.54 9.48 0.66
C ALA A 167 -17.92 10.70 1.53
N GLU A 168 -17.08 11.02 2.51
CA GLU A 168 -17.26 12.19 3.36
C GLU A 168 -17.13 13.49 2.57
N ASP A 169 -16.12 13.59 1.70
CA ASP A 169 -15.95 14.74 0.80
C ASP A 169 -17.16 14.95 -0.11
N LEU A 170 -17.70 13.86 -0.68
CA LEU A 170 -18.89 13.92 -1.54
C LEU A 170 -20.12 14.45 -0.78
N ARG A 171 -20.33 13.96 0.44
CA ARG A 171 -21.41 14.45 1.31
C ARG A 171 -21.26 15.94 1.62
N LYS A 172 -20.06 16.38 1.99
CA LYS A 172 -19.75 17.80 2.28
C LYS A 172 -19.98 18.67 1.04
N LEU A 173 -19.48 18.22 -0.12
CA LEU A 173 -19.66 18.92 -1.40
C LEU A 173 -21.15 19.07 -1.75
N ARG A 174 -21.94 17.99 -1.65
CA ARG A 174 -23.38 18.05 -1.91
C ARG A 174 -24.09 19.04 -0.98
N GLN A 175 -23.77 19.00 0.32
CA GLN A 175 -24.36 19.90 1.32
C GLN A 175 -23.98 21.36 1.08
N PHE A 176 -22.74 21.63 0.67
CA PHE A 176 -22.27 22.97 0.32
C PHE A 176 -23.08 23.59 -0.82
N TYR A 177 -23.44 22.79 -1.83
CA TYR A 177 -24.35 23.22 -2.91
C TYR A 177 -25.84 23.14 -2.52
N ALA A 178 -26.17 23.05 -1.23
CA ALA A 178 -27.53 23.00 -0.68
C ALA A 178 -28.44 21.92 -1.30
N MET A 179 -27.86 20.85 -1.82
CA MET A 179 -28.59 19.77 -2.47
C MET A 179 -28.88 18.66 -1.47
N ASN A 180 -30.09 18.11 -1.45
CA ASN A 180 -30.41 16.91 -0.66
C ASN A 180 -30.17 15.61 -1.47
N GLN A 181 -30.15 14.46 -0.79
CA GLN A 181 -29.88 13.17 -1.44
C GLN A 181 -30.92 12.79 -2.49
N SER A 182 -32.19 13.18 -2.32
CA SER A 182 -33.26 12.89 -3.30
C SER A 182 -33.09 13.70 -4.58
N GLN A 183 -32.72 14.98 -4.46
CA GLN A 183 -32.43 15.85 -5.60
C GLN A 183 -31.22 15.36 -6.40
N LEU A 184 -30.16 14.92 -5.72
CA LEU A 184 -29.00 14.35 -6.40
C LEU A 184 -29.33 13.02 -7.08
N ALA A 185 -30.09 12.16 -6.41
CA ALA A 185 -30.59 10.91 -6.95
C ALA A 185 -31.39 11.15 -8.25
N GLU A 186 -32.30 12.11 -8.25
CA GLU A 186 -33.07 12.52 -9.42
C GLU A 186 -32.16 12.98 -10.57
N LYS A 187 -31.21 13.89 -10.30
CA LYS A 187 -30.24 14.36 -11.30
C LYS A 187 -29.40 13.24 -11.92
N LEU A 188 -29.06 12.21 -11.15
CA LEU A 188 -28.23 11.10 -11.61
C LEU A 188 -29.03 9.94 -12.23
N GLY A 189 -30.37 9.99 -12.15
CA GLY A 189 -31.24 8.87 -12.51
C GLY A 189 -31.03 7.64 -11.60
N GLN A 190 -30.77 7.87 -10.31
CA GLN A 190 -30.50 6.83 -9.31
C GLN A 190 -31.47 6.92 -8.12
N THR A 191 -31.44 5.94 -7.23
CA THR A 191 -32.26 5.98 -6.01
C THR A 191 -31.58 6.76 -4.88
N LYS A 192 -32.37 7.42 -4.03
CA LYS A 192 -31.87 8.04 -2.79
C LYS A 192 -31.07 7.05 -1.93
N GLY A 193 -31.51 5.78 -1.90
CA GLY A 193 -30.83 4.70 -1.18
C GLY A 193 -29.40 4.48 -1.67
N HIS A 194 -29.18 4.50 -3.00
CA HIS A 194 -27.85 4.34 -3.58
C HIS A 194 -26.93 5.53 -3.22
N ILE A 195 -27.42 6.76 -3.30
CA ILE A 195 -26.67 7.96 -2.86
C ILE A 195 -26.27 7.85 -1.38
N SER A 196 -27.20 7.42 -0.54
CA SER A 196 -26.93 7.20 0.88
C SER A 196 -25.88 6.10 1.12
N GLN A 197 -25.90 5.01 0.35
CA GLN A 197 -24.90 3.95 0.46
C GLN A 197 -23.49 4.43 0.07
N ILE A 198 -23.37 5.30 -0.94
CA ILE A 198 -22.10 5.92 -1.33
C ILE A 198 -21.61 6.85 -0.22
N GLU A 199 -22.43 7.80 0.24
CA GLU A 199 -22.04 8.82 1.22
C GLU A 199 -21.73 8.26 2.61
N ASN A 200 -22.25 7.08 2.94
CA ASN A 200 -21.93 6.36 4.18
C ASN A 200 -20.84 5.28 3.98
N ALA A 201 -20.17 5.26 2.83
CA ALA A 201 -19.12 4.30 2.46
C ALA A 201 -19.52 2.81 2.57
N LYS A 202 -20.83 2.52 2.50
CA LYS A 202 -21.41 1.16 2.54
C LYS A 202 -21.32 0.46 1.19
N ALA A 203 -21.40 1.21 0.09
CA ALA A 203 -21.18 0.70 -1.26
C ALA A 203 -19.83 1.16 -1.79
N ASN A 204 -19.09 0.26 -2.44
CA ASN A 204 -17.94 0.64 -3.26
C ASN A 204 -18.44 1.29 -4.56
N PHE A 205 -17.68 2.25 -5.08
CA PHE A 205 -18.04 3.01 -6.27
C PHE A 205 -16.81 3.26 -7.14
N SER A 206 -17.06 3.49 -8.43
CA SER A 206 -16.01 3.71 -9.42
C SER A 206 -15.61 5.18 -9.52
N LEU A 207 -14.44 5.42 -10.11
CA LEU A 207 -14.01 6.77 -10.48
C LEU A 207 -14.99 7.48 -11.42
N VAL A 208 -15.67 6.74 -12.30
CA VAL A 208 -16.72 7.29 -13.18
C VAL A 208 -17.94 7.71 -12.36
N THR A 209 -18.32 6.93 -11.34
CA THR A 209 -19.39 7.30 -10.40
C THR A 209 -19.03 8.56 -9.63
N LEU A 210 -17.77 8.68 -9.19
CA LEU A 210 -17.24 9.88 -8.54
C LEU A 210 -17.36 11.10 -9.46
N GLU A 211 -16.88 10.99 -10.70
CA GLU A 211 -16.94 12.06 -11.70
C GLU A 211 -18.38 12.51 -11.97
N ARG A 212 -19.30 11.57 -12.20
CA ARG A 212 -20.73 11.85 -12.41
C ARG A 212 -21.36 12.54 -11.21
N TYR A 213 -21.08 12.06 -10.01
CA TYR A 213 -21.59 12.65 -8.77
C TYR A 213 -21.15 14.12 -8.66
N VAL A 214 -19.85 14.37 -8.82
CA VAL A 214 -19.25 15.70 -8.70
C VAL A 214 -19.82 16.65 -9.76
N ASN A 215 -19.95 16.20 -11.01
CA ASN A 215 -20.51 17.00 -12.09
C ASN A 215 -21.98 17.36 -11.84
N ALA A 216 -22.79 16.41 -11.36
CA ALA A 216 -24.20 16.64 -11.05
C ALA A 216 -24.42 17.64 -9.91
N VAL A 217 -23.54 17.62 -8.90
CA VAL A 217 -23.56 18.58 -7.79
C VAL A 217 -23.14 19.97 -8.24
N MET A 218 -22.04 20.10 -8.98
CA MET A 218 -21.51 21.40 -9.41
C MET A 218 -22.26 22.02 -10.60
N GLY A 219 -23.15 21.28 -11.25
CA GLY A 219 -23.87 21.75 -12.43
C GLY A 219 -22.96 22.01 -13.63
N LYS A 220 -21.79 21.34 -13.70
CA LYS A 220 -20.91 21.41 -14.87
C LYS A 220 -21.44 20.50 -15.96
N ALA A 221 -21.52 21.01 -17.18
CA ALA A 221 -21.74 20.17 -18.36
C ALA A 221 -20.61 19.13 -18.45
N GLU A 222 -20.92 17.93 -18.93
CA GLU A 222 -19.91 16.95 -19.38
C GLU A 222 -19.11 17.60 -20.51
N GLY A 223 -18.05 18.33 -20.15
CA GLY A 223 -17.22 19.09 -21.07
C GLY A 223 -16.00 18.28 -21.51
N PRO A 224 -15.28 18.74 -22.54
CA PRO A 224 -14.05 18.11 -23.04
C PRO A 224 -12.84 18.24 -22.09
N GLU A 225 -13.01 18.72 -20.86
CA GLU A 225 -11.96 18.67 -19.84
C GLU A 225 -11.63 17.20 -19.56
N ALA A 226 -10.35 16.82 -19.64
CA ALA A 226 -9.90 15.43 -19.57
C ALA A 226 -10.59 14.65 -18.44
N SER A 227 -11.25 13.53 -18.78
CA SER A 227 -11.94 12.67 -17.82
C SER A 227 -11.06 12.36 -16.61
N TYR A 228 -11.66 12.25 -15.42
CA TYR A 228 -10.96 11.83 -14.20
C TYR A 228 -10.14 10.56 -14.42
N ALA A 229 -10.64 9.63 -15.24
CA ALA A 229 -9.93 8.41 -15.60
C ALA A 229 -8.63 8.68 -16.36
N LEU A 230 -8.63 9.62 -17.30
CA LEU A 230 -7.44 9.97 -18.06
C LEU A 230 -6.43 10.74 -17.20
N GLN A 231 -6.89 11.69 -16.39
CA GLN A 231 -6.04 12.44 -15.47
C GLN A 231 -5.35 11.50 -14.46
N LEU A 232 -6.14 10.66 -13.80
CA LEU A 232 -5.63 9.65 -12.86
C LEU A 232 -4.69 8.66 -13.57
N GLY A 233 -5.06 8.18 -14.75
CA GLY A 233 -4.25 7.24 -15.52
C GLY A 233 -2.87 7.80 -15.85
N ASN A 234 -2.79 9.09 -16.23
CA ASN A 234 -1.52 9.77 -16.47
C ASN A 234 -0.67 9.88 -15.21
N GLU A 235 -1.27 10.29 -14.08
CA GLU A 235 -0.54 10.41 -12.80
C GLU A 235 0.02 9.05 -12.32
N LEU A 236 -0.81 8.00 -12.39
CA LEU A 236 -0.38 6.64 -12.05
C LEU A 236 0.75 6.17 -12.96
N ARG A 237 0.66 6.46 -14.26
CA ARG A 237 1.71 6.14 -15.25
C ARG A 237 3.00 6.91 -14.98
N HIS A 238 2.92 8.19 -14.64
CA HIS A 238 4.08 9.00 -14.29
C HIS A 238 4.76 8.44 -13.05
N LYS A 239 4.02 8.27 -11.95
CA LYS A 239 4.57 7.69 -10.72
C LYS A 239 5.18 6.31 -10.93
N ARG A 240 4.51 5.43 -11.69
CA ARG A 240 5.05 4.11 -12.04
C ARG A 240 6.39 4.21 -12.75
N ARG A 241 6.53 5.13 -13.71
CA ARG A 241 7.78 5.35 -14.46
C ARG A 241 8.88 5.93 -13.58
N ASP A 242 8.54 6.82 -12.66
CA ASP A 242 9.48 7.38 -11.68
C ASP A 242 10.03 6.27 -10.77
N LEU A 243 9.19 5.31 -10.41
CA LEU A 243 9.57 4.09 -9.68
C LEU A 243 10.28 3.04 -10.56
N LYS A 244 10.48 3.32 -11.86
CA LYS A 244 11.08 2.39 -12.84
C LYS A 244 10.36 1.03 -12.94
N LEU A 245 9.06 1.01 -12.65
CA LEU A 245 8.24 -0.20 -12.71
C LEU A 245 7.56 -0.35 -14.08
N ASN A 246 7.40 -1.58 -14.53
CA ASN A 246 6.55 -1.93 -15.67
C ASN A 246 5.09 -2.25 -15.21
N GLN A 247 4.17 -2.44 -16.16
CA GLN A 247 2.75 -2.67 -15.85
C GLN A 247 2.52 -4.04 -15.17
N GLU A 248 3.25 -5.09 -15.57
CA GLU A 248 3.22 -6.41 -14.93
C GLU A 248 3.64 -6.33 -13.45
N GLN A 249 4.69 -5.56 -13.15
CA GLN A 249 5.19 -5.35 -11.80
C GLN A 249 4.14 -4.62 -10.94
N VAL A 250 3.54 -3.53 -11.43
CA VAL A 250 2.47 -2.83 -10.66
C VAL A 250 1.24 -3.72 -10.48
N ALA A 251 0.87 -4.49 -11.50
CA ALA A 251 -0.23 -5.45 -11.41
C ALA A 251 0.02 -6.46 -10.28
N ALA A 252 1.22 -7.03 -10.22
CA ALA A 252 1.61 -7.92 -9.15
C ALA A 252 1.61 -7.26 -7.77
N LEU A 253 2.22 -6.07 -7.64
CA LEU A 253 2.31 -5.34 -6.37
C LEU A 253 0.94 -4.96 -5.80
N SER A 254 -0.02 -4.67 -6.67
CA SER A 254 -1.40 -4.28 -6.30
C SER A 254 -2.37 -5.46 -6.22
N GLY A 255 -1.99 -6.65 -6.68
CA GLY A 255 -2.88 -7.80 -6.84
C GLY A 255 -3.97 -7.59 -7.90
N LEU A 256 -3.69 -6.78 -8.92
CA LEU A 256 -4.56 -6.50 -10.07
C LEU A 256 -3.97 -7.12 -11.35
N THR A 257 -4.70 -7.06 -12.47
CA THR A 257 -4.20 -7.60 -13.75
C THR A 257 -3.43 -6.56 -14.54
N GLU A 258 -2.38 -6.95 -15.25
CA GLU A 258 -1.62 -6.06 -16.14
C GLU A 258 -2.52 -5.39 -17.18
N SER A 259 -3.45 -6.15 -17.75
CA SER A 259 -4.45 -5.64 -18.70
C SER A 259 -5.36 -4.55 -18.10
N PHE A 260 -5.64 -4.63 -16.79
CA PHE A 260 -6.38 -3.60 -16.08
C PHE A 260 -5.51 -2.36 -15.87
N ILE A 261 -4.24 -2.51 -15.45
CA ILE A 261 -3.29 -1.41 -15.31
C ILE A 261 -3.16 -0.66 -16.64
N GLY A 262 -2.94 -1.38 -17.74
CA GLY A 262 -2.77 -0.78 -19.06
C GLY A 262 -4.01 0.00 -19.52
N ARG A 263 -5.22 -0.51 -19.29
CA ARG A 263 -6.46 0.23 -19.61
C ARG A 263 -6.65 1.44 -18.69
N LEU A 264 -6.35 1.30 -17.41
CA LEU A 264 -6.46 2.39 -16.44
C LEU A 264 -5.52 3.56 -16.80
N GLU A 265 -4.26 3.27 -17.14
CA GLU A 265 -3.29 4.30 -17.53
C GLU A 265 -3.63 5.04 -18.82
N ARG A 266 -4.49 4.46 -19.67
CA ARG A 266 -5.02 5.10 -20.88
C ARG A 266 -6.36 5.80 -20.65
N GLY A 267 -6.89 5.77 -19.42
CA GLY A 267 -8.21 6.29 -19.08
C GLY A 267 -9.37 5.47 -19.66
N SER A 268 -9.14 4.25 -20.15
CA SER A 268 -10.17 3.40 -20.76
C SER A 268 -10.77 2.36 -19.81
N ALA A 269 -10.38 2.39 -18.53
CA ALA A 269 -11.01 1.63 -17.46
C ALA A 269 -11.21 2.51 -16.22
N ALA A 270 -12.30 2.25 -15.49
CA ALA A 270 -12.61 2.93 -14.24
C ALA A 270 -12.25 2.03 -13.06
N ALA A 271 -11.35 2.49 -12.18
CA ALA A 271 -11.05 1.79 -10.93
C ALA A 271 -12.14 2.04 -9.89
N SER A 272 -12.46 1.03 -9.08
CA SER A 272 -13.19 1.23 -7.83
C SER A 272 -12.30 1.88 -6.77
N MET A 273 -12.90 2.45 -5.73
CA MET A 273 -12.12 3.07 -4.63
C MET A 273 -11.17 2.05 -3.99
N ASP A 274 -11.63 0.83 -3.72
CA ASP A 274 -10.79 -0.24 -3.16
C ASP A 274 -9.65 -0.66 -4.12
N GLN A 275 -9.90 -0.67 -5.44
CA GLN A 275 -8.84 -0.95 -6.43
C GLN A 275 -7.82 0.19 -6.50
N LEU A 276 -8.29 1.44 -6.39
CA LEU A 276 -7.43 2.61 -6.37
C LEU A 276 -6.58 2.66 -5.09
N GLU A 277 -7.12 2.24 -3.96
CA GLU A 277 -6.39 2.10 -2.70
C GLU A 277 -5.25 1.08 -2.84
N LYS A 278 -5.50 -0.07 -3.46
CA LYS A 278 -4.45 -1.07 -3.77
C LYS A 278 -3.38 -0.51 -4.70
N LEU A 279 -3.77 0.25 -5.72
CA LEU A 279 -2.84 0.85 -6.68
C LEU A 279 -1.98 1.95 -6.07
N THR A 280 -2.60 2.85 -5.33
CA THR A 280 -1.91 3.97 -4.68
C THR A 280 -0.96 3.45 -3.59
N THR A 281 -1.35 2.39 -2.89
CA THR A 281 -0.45 1.62 -2.02
C THR A 281 0.75 1.06 -2.78
N ALA A 282 0.51 0.35 -3.89
CA ALA A 282 1.58 -0.25 -4.70
C ALA A 282 2.54 0.79 -5.30
N LEU A 283 2.06 2.02 -5.52
CA LEU A 283 2.82 3.13 -6.11
C LEU A 283 3.31 4.15 -5.07
N GLU A 284 3.14 3.90 -3.77
CA GLU A 284 3.47 4.86 -2.70
C GLU A 284 2.92 6.27 -2.96
N LEU A 285 1.64 6.32 -3.28
CA LEU A 285 0.87 7.54 -3.39
C LEU A 285 -0.10 7.60 -2.22
N ASP A 286 -0.28 8.81 -1.69
CA ASP A 286 -1.45 9.09 -0.87
C ASP A 286 -2.66 9.15 -1.80
N GLY A 287 -3.48 8.09 -1.79
CA GLY A 287 -4.63 7.98 -2.68
C GLY A 287 -5.68 9.07 -2.45
N TYR A 288 -5.79 9.57 -1.21
CA TYR A 288 -6.69 10.67 -0.90
C TYR A 288 -6.17 11.95 -1.53
N GLU A 289 -4.91 12.29 -1.35
CA GLU A 289 -4.30 13.48 -1.95
C GLU A 289 -4.29 13.43 -3.50
N LEU A 290 -4.09 12.24 -4.07
CA LEU A 290 -4.19 12.03 -5.52
C LEU A 290 -5.59 12.41 -6.05
N LEU A 291 -6.63 11.92 -5.38
CA LEU A 291 -8.02 12.22 -5.75
C LEU A 291 -8.41 13.68 -5.49
N ALA A 292 -7.77 14.34 -4.53
CA ALA A 292 -8.00 15.75 -4.17
C ALA A 292 -7.82 16.72 -5.34
N ARG A 293 -7.01 16.30 -6.30
CA ARG A 293 -6.62 17.12 -7.45
C ARG A 293 -7.63 17.03 -8.59
N LEU A 294 -8.52 16.02 -8.55
CA LEU A 294 -9.51 15.78 -9.60
C LEU A 294 -10.80 16.57 -9.37
N TYR A 295 -11.23 16.75 -8.12
CA TYR A 295 -12.47 17.43 -7.77
C TYR A 295 -12.28 18.41 -6.59
N PRO A 296 -13.09 19.49 -6.52
CA PRO A 296 -12.99 20.44 -5.44
C PRO A 296 -13.48 19.86 -4.11
N ARG A 297 -12.79 20.22 -3.03
CA ARG A 297 -13.13 19.82 -1.66
C ARG A 297 -13.56 21.01 -0.83
N VAL A 298 -14.54 20.78 0.04
CA VAL A 298 -14.99 21.76 1.04
C VAL A 298 -14.08 21.61 2.26
N THR A 299 -13.22 22.59 2.52
CA THR A 299 -12.37 22.63 3.73
C THR A 299 -13.19 23.10 4.94
N SER A 300 -12.60 23.03 6.14
CA SER A 300 -13.17 23.56 7.40
C SER A 300 -13.69 25.00 7.29
N ASP A 301 -13.13 25.77 6.36
CA ASP A 301 -13.41 27.20 6.19
C ASP A 301 -14.49 27.46 5.12
N GLY A 302 -15.09 26.40 4.56
CA GLY A 302 -16.24 26.48 3.66
C GLY A 302 -15.95 26.85 2.21
N ALA A 303 -14.69 26.94 1.77
CA ALA A 303 -14.35 27.26 0.37
C ALA A 303 -13.92 26.00 -0.44
N PRO A 304 -14.38 25.85 -1.71
CA PRO A 304 -13.90 24.78 -2.59
C PRO A 304 -12.44 25.04 -3.02
N LYS A 305 -11.48 24.27 -2.51
CA LYS A 305 -10.08 24.37 -2.95
C LYS A 305 -9.89 23.51 -4.21
N LYS A 306 -9.61 24.14 -5.36
CA LYS A 306 -9.13 23.45 -6.57
C LYS A 306 -7.59 23.49 -6.52
N LEU A 307 -6.93 22.43 -6.07
CA LEU A 307 -5.47 22.36 -6.16
C LEU A 307 -5.11 22.12 -7.63
N LYS A 308 -4.75 23.18 -8.36
CA LYS A 308 -4.38 23.09 -9.78
C LYS A 308 -3.07 22.30 -9.91
N LEU A 309 -3.19 21.04 -10.31
CA LEU A 309 -2.12 20.09 -10.60
C LEU A 309 -0.97 20.67 -11.46
N ARG A 310 -1.27 21.62 -12.34
CA ARG A 310 -0.27 22.26 -13.23
C ARG A 310 0.62 23.30 -12.53
N GLU A 311 0.10 24.06 -11.57
CA GLU A 311 0.86 25.16 -10.94
C GLU A 311 1.83 24.62 -9.86
N ALA A 312 1.44 23.55 -9.15
CA ALA A 312 2.30 22.89 -8.16
C ALA A 312 3.47 22.12 -8.80
N ILE A 313 3.25 21.49 -9.95
CA ILE A 313 4.31 20.78 -10.69
C ILE A 313 5.28 21.78 -11.33
N GLN A 314 4.79 22.91 -11.86
CA GLN A 314 5.67 23.95 -12.42
C GLN A 314 6.52 24.64 -11.33
N SER A 315 5.99 24.80 -10.11
CA SER A 315 6.73 25.36 -8.97
C SER A 315 7.78 24.42 -8.38
N LEU A 316 7.61 23.09 -8.52
CA LEU A 316 8.59 22.09 -8.06
C LEU A 316 9.67 21.76 -9.12
N MET A 317 9.46 22.15 -10.38
CA MET A 317 10.46 21.99 -11.45
C MET A 317 11.28 23.27 -11.72
N ASN A 318 10.88 24.41 -11.16
CA ASN A 318 11.51 25.72 -11.36
C ASN A 318 12.21 26.28 -10.10
N GLY A 319 12.42 25.46 -9.06
CA GLY A 319 13.21 25.79 -7.86
C GLY A 319 14.25 24.71 -7.62
#